data_AF-A0A084WHD8-F1
#
_entry.id   AF-A0A084WHD8-F1
#
_cell.length_a   1.000
_cell.length_b   1.000
_cell.length_c   1.000
_cell.angle_alpha   90.00
_cell.angle_beta   90.00
_cell.angle_gamma   90.00
#
_symmetry.space_group_name_H-M   'P 1'
#
loop_
_entity.id
_entity.type
_entity.pdbx_description
1 polymer ?
#
loop_
_entity_poly.entity_id
_entity_poly.type
_entity_poly.pdbx_seq_one_letter_code
_entity_poly.pdbx_strand_id
1 'polypeptide(L)'
;MHRPPLRHSRLQSDISYEQSGTIFASRQALPGVLVDPSLADFITVQSGARDRTSYTTLRRDCAASGSSPVTTFTSERGSSSGPCVYLCVSVGSFREQTLVVTGGVVCAVKRICDLHMTNRTFWTVKCLRQLKQSKKTVPTDSSSQAEMQRLIVLLLLLALQTARHRAAGNAVERNCVVPLKPDLSYPSPLIFTQNGVLISPENDSREPDVITLATGEEVVFSCSPNYFRELSSEKVLWGQCKKDTTFVVNGQDKNFVSALACKERPIEEIIVSVRGCPATLRSIEYGFTNPVSNKSYILGEACYDAKVGRTHFIHTKVRSGTNSIEHLALKVKDNATYFHGYHPTQRYKVDLSKALNINDQVERFRAVFGVKNAPKIESRRYIGESLLTHRQYLSVLKMAWNYQIVKDRDLLLNYDRLLEDIRALEVTEVEIFTGAHGVLTLQDKHNQSAEVYLVTNRFPVPKLHWTVVRSQDKATAIAIFNKPQLTEQEREKYAFCTSVCEQISWLKKLHEADAWQNVRDGYVLCCEVEEFRRTVKEMPPIAGIKGLFV
;
A
#
# COMPACT_ATOMS: atom_id res chain seq x y z
N MET A 1 60.69 14.71 -23.32
CA MET A 1 61.28 15.87 -22.61
C MET A 1 60.27 16.44 -21.60
N HIS A 2 60.64 17.47 -20.83
CA HIS A 2 60.10 17.76 -19.49
C HIS A 2 58.58 18.01 -19.34
N ARG A 3 58.05 17.59 -18.19
CA ARG A 3 56.92 18.22 -17.48
C ARG A 3 57.43 19.40 -16.62
N PRO A 4 56.63 20.46 -16.39
CA PRO A 4 56.72 21.28 -15.17
C PRO A 4 55.88 20.65 -14.00
N PRO A 5 56.18 20.92 -12.71
CA PRO A 5 55.52 20.23 -11.58
C PRO A 5 54.90 21.15 -10.49
N LEU A 6 54.27 20.51 -9.49
CA LEU A 6 53.81 21.05 -8.18
C LEU A 6 52.56 21.96 -8.23
N ARG A 7 51.75 22.12 -7.16
CA ARG A 7 51.94 21.77 -5.72
C ARG A 7 50.77 20.94 -5.14
N HIS A 8 51.06 20.23 -4.04
CA HIS A 8 50.04 19.77 -3.09
C HIS A 8 49.64 20.90 -2.13
N SER A 9 48.39 20.85 -1.64
CA SER A 9 47.99 21.41 -0.34
C SER A 9 46.98 20.48 0.32
N ARG A 10 47.35 19.87 1.46
CA ARG A 10 46.39 19.21 2.35
C ARG A 10 45.59 20.29 3.09
N LEU A 11 44.31 20.06 3.31
CA LEU A 11 43.58 20.61 4.44
C LEU A 11 42.73 19.48 5.03
N GLN A 12 43.12 19.04 6.23
CA GLN A 12 42.23 18.34 7.15
C GLN A 12 41.40 19.40 7.87
N SER A 13 40.13 19.11 8.11
CA SER A 13 39.30 19.85 9.06
C SER A 13 38.29 18.88 9.67
N ASP A 14 38.72 18.21 10.73
CA ASP A 14 37.81 17.51 11.63
C ASP A 14 36.83 18.54 12.24
N ILE A 15 35.53 18.25 12.21
CA ILE A 15 34.54 18.93 13.05
C ILE A 15 33.74 17.85 13.77
N SER A 16 33.85 17.86 15.10
CA SER A 16 33.27 16.90 16.01
C SER A 16 31.78 17.14 16.25
N TYR A 17 31.12 16.14 16.85
CA TYR A 17 29.85 16.33 17.55
C TYR A 17 29.98 17.44 18.60
N GLU A 18 28.92 18.23 18.77
CA GLU A 18 28.67 18.96 20.01
C GLU A 18 27.17 18.90 20.35
N GLN A 19 26.86 19.00 21.65
CA GLN A 19 25.51 18.83 22.21
C GLN A 19 25.01 20.12 22.88
N SER A 20 23.76 20.08 23.34
CA SER A 20 23.10 21.06 24.22
C SER A 20 22.66 22.39 23.57
N GLY A 21 21.70 23.06 24.20
CA GLY A 21 21.04 24.25 23.64
C GLY A 21 19.61 24.49 24.13
N THR A 22 19.29 24.14 25.38
CA THR A 22 17.96 24.40 25.97
C THR A 22 17.80 25.90 26.23
N ILE A 23 16.79 26.54 25.64
CA ILE A 23 16.47 27.96 25.88
C ILE A 23 15.09 28.10 26.50
N PHE A 24 15.04 28.73 27.67
CA PHE A 24 13.81 29.21 28.30
C PHE A 24 13.28 30.45 27.56
N ALA A 25 11.97 30.54 27.35
CA ALA A 25 11.27 31.79 27.10
C ALA A 25 10.40 32.12 28.33
N SER A 26 10.57 33.32 28.89
CA SER A 26 9.94 33.72 30.15
C SER A 26 8.53 34.29 29.96
N ARG A 27 7.73 34.25 31.03
CA ARG A 27 6.46 34.98 31.12
C ARG A 27 6.73 36.47 31.32
N GLN A 28 6.02 37.32 30.58
CA GLN A 28 5.50 38.59 31.09
C GLN A 28 4.00 38.68 30.75
N ALA A 29 3.26 39.45 31.53
CA ALA A 29 1.80 39.55 31.48
C ALA A 29 1.35 40.90 32.08
N LEU A 30 0.02 41.09 32.19
CA LEU A 30 -0.75 42.26 32.72
C LEU A 30 -1.21 43.27 31.65
N PRO A 31 -2.34 44.00 31.86
CA PRO A 31 -3.51 43.65 32.68
C PRO A 31 -4.90 44.03 32.10
N GLY A 32 -5.90 43.13 32.23
CA GLY A 32 -7.32 43.48 32.47
C GLY A 32 -8.09 44.29 31.41
N VAL A 33 -9.37 44.64 31.60
CA VAL A 33 -10.42 44.14 32.52
C VAL A 33 -11.77 44.25 31.80
N LEU A 34 -12.62 43.21 31.84
CA LEU A 34 -14.04 43.25 32.27
C LEU A 34 -14.77 41.93 31.98
N VAL A 35 -15.73 41.61 32.83
CA VAL A 35 -16.61 40.43 32.78
C VAL A 35 -17.99 40.88 33.24
N ASP A 36 -19.04 40.45 32.55
CA ASP A 36 -20.33 40.15 33.20
C ASP A 36 -21.05 39.03 32.40
N PRO A 37 -21.76 38.07 33.04
CA PRO A 37 -22.25 36.87 32.35
C PRO A 37 -23.78 36.76 32.24
N SER A 38 -24.28 36.00 31.26
CA SER A 38 -25.57 35.30 31.37
C SER A 38 -25.73 34.18 30.32
N LEU A 39 -26.12 32.99 30.81
CA LEU A 39 -27.10 32.02 30.26
C LEU A 39 -27.26 31.85 28.73
N ALA A 40 -27.33 30.64 28.16
CA ALA A 40 -27.20 29.29 28.71
C ALA A 40 -26.94 28.23 27.60
N ASP A 41 -26.71 27.00 28.05
CA ASP A 41 -26.38 25.78 27.31
C ASP A 41 -27.07 25.52 25.95
N PHE A 42 -26.29 24.99 24.99
CA PHE A 42 -26.60 23.71 24.36
C PHE A 42 -25.33 23.04 23.83
N ILE A 43 -24.95 21.89 24.41
CA ILE A 43 -23.72 21.16 24.06
C ILE A 43 -24.01 20.07 23.03
N THR A 44 -23.40 20.18 21.84
CA THR A 44 -23.37 19.11 20.83
C THR A 44 -21.91 18.73 20.53
N VAL A 45 -21.40 17.69 21.21
CA VAL A 45 -20.07 17.13 20.93
C VAL A 45 -20.20 15.95 19.98
N GLN A 46 -19.76 16.12 18.73
CA GLN A 46 -19.43 14.98 17.86
C GLN A 46 -17.99 14.51 18.13
N SER A 47 -17.76 13.22 17.91
CA SER A 47 -16.58 12.49 18.39
C SER A 47 -15.29 12.85 17.64
N GLY A 48 -14.30 13.38 18.36
CA GLY A 48 -12.91 13.43 17.89
C GLY A 48 -12.18 12.11 18.17
N ALA A 49 -11.63 11.48 17.13
CA ALA A 49 -10.71 10.36 17.29
C ALA A 49 -9.30 10.86 17.71
N ARG A 50 -8.63 10.15 18.62
CA ARG A 50 -7.24 10.44 19.03
C ARG A 50 -6.30 9.29 18.67
N ASP A 51 -5.07 9.65 18.32
CA ASP A 51 -3.95 8.75 18.05
C ASP A 51 -3.39 8.07 19.32
N ARG A 52 -2.82 6.87 19.10
CA ARG A 52 -1.62 6.26 19.72
C ARG A 52 -1.24 6.54 21.20
N THR A 53 -1.07 5.45 21.92
CA THR A 53 0.15 5.11 22.67
C THR A 53 0.45 3.62 22.45
N SER A 54 1.66 3.17 22.08
CA SER A 54 2.96 3.21 22.77
C SER A 54 3.05 2.19 23.92
N TYR A 55 3.68 1.05 23.66
CA TYR A 55 4.00 0.02 24.65
C TYR A 55 5.22 0.42 25.49
N THR A 56 5.13 0.24 26.80
CA THR A 56 6.28 0.24 27.72
C THR A 56 6.12 -0.92 28.70
N THR A 57 7.16 -1.73 28.89
CA THR A 57 7.10 -2.95 29.71
C THR A 57 7.83 -2.76 31.03
N LEU A 58 7.20 -3.09 32.16
CA LEU A 58 7.89 -3.36 33.44
C LEU A 58 7.06 -4.31 34.34
N ARG A 59 7.68 -4.80 35.42
CA ARG A 59 7.19 -5.94 36.23
C ARG A 59 6.34 -5.51 37.44
N ARG A 60 5.64 -6.52 37.99
CA ARG A 60 5.22 -6.79 39.40
C ARG A 60 5.76 -5.80 40.45
N ASP A 61 5.03 -5.46 41.52
CA ASP A 61 4.61 -6.40 42.57
C ASP A 61 3.37 -5.93 43.41
N CYS A 62 3.16 -6.55 44.58
CA CYS A 62 1.91 -6.69 45.34
C CYS A 62 1.40 -5.49 46.19
N ALA A 63 0.19 -5.71 46.71
CA ALA A 63 -0.36 -5.29 48.02
C ALA A 63 -1.37 -4.12 48.07
N ALA A 64 -2.30 -4.24 49.03
CA ALA A 64 -3.54 -3.46 49.16
C ALA A 64 -3.45 -2.36 50.23
N SER A 65 -4.36 -1.38 50.20
CA SER A 65 -5.29 -1.07 51.32
C SER A 65 -6.10 0.21 51.11
N GLY A 66 -7.35 0.22 51.60
CA GLY A 66 -8.19 1.42 51.82
C GLY A 66 -8.69 2.19 50.58
N SER A 67 -9.77 2.98 50.67
CA SER A 67 -10.88 2.98 51.64
C SER A 67 -12.09 3.71 51.04
N SER A 68 -13.30 3.23 51.30
CA SER A 68 -14.55 3.91 50.95
C SER A 68 -15.06 4.77 52.11
N PRO A 69 -16.03 5.66 51.86
CA PRO A 69 -17.24 5.70 52.67
C PRO A 69 -18.45 5.15 51.89
N VAL A 70 -19.46 4.70 52.65
CA VAL A 70 -20.67 4.04 52.15
C VAL A 70 -21.90 4.87 52.53
N THR A 71 -22.93 4.83 51.70
CA THR A 71 -24.31 5.11 52.14
C THR A 71 -25.18 3.89 51.83
N THR A 72 -26.01 3.49 52.78
CA THR A 72 -26.54 2.11 52.90
C THR A 72 -28.05 2.05 52.65
N PHE A 73 -28.59 0.88 52.24
CA PHE A 73 -29.61 0.14 53.01
C PHE A 73 -29.90 -1.27 52.43
N THR A 74 -30.17 -2.20 53.36
CA THR A 74 -30.77 -3.56 53.30
C THR A 74 -31.73 -3.88 52.11
N SER A 75 -31.92 -5.11 51.61
CA SER A 75 -31.36 -6.49 51.81
C SER A 75 -31.81 -7.36 50.59
N GLU A 76 -31.70 -8.70 50.42
CA GLU A 76 -31.26 -9.86 51.23
C GLU A 76 -30.84 -11.08 50.34
N ARG A 77 -30.36 -12.17 50.98
CA ARG A 77 -30.24 -13.59 50.57
C ARG A 77 -30.48 -13.98 49.09
N GLY A 78 -29.46 -14.55 48.44
CA GLY A 78 -29.63 -15.38 47.22
C GLY A 78 -28.36 -15.68 46.42
N SER A 79 -27.48 -16.56 46.92
CA SER A 79 -26.26 -17.11 46.26
C SER A 79 -26.30 -17.15 44.72
N SER A 80 -25.62 -16.24 44.01
CA SER A 80 -24.18 -16.26 43.65
C SER A 80 -23.84 -17.00 42.33
N SER A 81 -23.67 -16.23 41.24
CA SER A 81 -22.78 -16.58 40.14
C SER A 81 -22.10 -15.31 39.63
N GLY A 82 -20.78 -15.36 39.38
CA GLY A 82 -19.97 -14.18 39.03
C GLY A 82 -20.09 -13.77 37.56
N PRO A 83 -19.89 -12.48 37.21
CA PRO A 83 -20.01 -12.01 35.85
C PRO A 83 -18.80 -12.42 34.99
N CYS A 84 -19.04 -13.15 33.90
CA CYS A 84 -18.05 -13.34 32.84
C CYS A 84 -18.05 -12.14 31.89
N VAL A 85 -16.90 -11.48 31.72
CA VAL A 85 -16.71 -10.46 30.68
C VAL A 85 -16.43 -11.15 29.36
N TYR A 86 -17.27 -10.90 28.34
CA TYR A 86 -17.10 -11.44 26.99
C TYR A 86 -16.53 -10.38 26.06
N LEU A 87 -15.39 -10.70 25.43
CA LEU A 87 -14.82 -9.91 24.34
C LEU A 87 -15.37 -10.44 23.01
N CYS A 88 -16.20 -9.66 22.31
CA CYS A 88 -16.73 -10.04 21.00
C CYS A 88 -15.82 -9.54 19.87
N VAL A 89 -15.07 -10.45 19.24
CA VAL A 89 -14.36 -10.19 17.99
C VAL A 89 -15.19 -10.74 16.83
N SER A 90 -15.41 -9.92 15.80
CA SER A 90 -16.18 -10.32 14.61
C SER A 90 -15.28 -10.99 13.58
N VAL A 91 -15.46 -12.30 13.37
CA VAL A 91 -14.86 -13.07 12.26
C VAL A 91 -15.95 -13.95 11.65
N GLY A 92 -15.94 -14.11 10.33
CA GLY A 92 -17.05 -14.71 9.58
C GLY A 92 -17.23 -16.22 9.76
N SER A 93 -18.49 -16.65 9.82
CA SER A 93 -19.02 -17.98 9.47
C SER A 93 -18.13 -19.21 9.76
N PHE A 94 -18.10 -19.66 11.01
CA PHE A 94 -17.69 -21.03 11.37
C PHE A 94 -18.79 -21.78 12.14
N ARG A 95 -18.93 -23.08 11.86
CA ARG A 95 -19.75 -24.01 12.65
C ARG A 95 -18.87 -24.78 13.63
N GLU A 96 -18.87 -24.38 14.89
CA GLU A 96 -18.27 -25.16 15.96
C GLU A 96 -19.30 -25.98 16.74
N GLN A 97 -18.92 -27.18 17.18
CA GLN A 97 -19.62 -27.97 18.19
C GLN A 97 -18.70 -28.14 19.39
N THR A 98 -18.88 -27.33 20.43
CA THR A 98 -18.11 -27.46 21.67
C THR A 98 -18.72 -28.55 22.56
N LEU A 99 -17.98 -29.62 22.80
CA LEU A 99 -18.30 -30.64 23.81
C LEU A 99 -17.65 -30.24 25.14
N VAL A 100 -18.47 -30.08 26.18
CA VAL A 100 -18.01 -29.87 27.56
C VAL A 100 -18.44 -31.07 28.39
N VAL A 101 -17.50 -31.69 29.09
CA VAL A 101 -17.74 -32.87 29.94
C VAL A 101 -17.34 -32.54 31.37
N THR A 102 -18.34 -32.48 32.25
CA THR A 102 -18.16 -32.33 33.70
C THR A 102 -19.21 -33.19 34.41
N GLY A 103 -18.79 -34.08 35.30
CA GLY A 103 -19.73 -34.82 36.17
C GLY A 103 -20.61 -35.87 35.47
N GLY A 104 -20.12 -36.56 34.44
CA GLY A 104 -20.76 -37.78 33.92
C GLY A 104 -22.00 -37.58 33.03
N VAL A 105 -22.35 -36.35 32.65
CA VAL A 105 -23.46 -36.05 31.73
C VAL A 105 -22.93 -35.39 30.45
N VAL A 106 -23.36 -35.90 29.29
CA VAL A 106 -23.02 -35.31 27.98
C VAL A 106 -24.20 -34.48 27.47
N CYS A 107 -24.01 -33.17 27.35
CA CYS A 107 -25.02 -32.23 26.86
C CYS A 107 -24.62 -31.65 25.50
N ALA A 108 -25.30 -32.06 24.42
CA ALA A 108 -25.12 -31.47 23.10
C ALA A 108 -25.92 -30.17 22.95
N VAL A 109 -25.24 -29.02 22.82
CA VAL A 109 -25.87 -27.71 22.65
C VAL A 109 -25.84 -27.30 21.18
N LYS A 110 -26.99 -27.40 20.50
CA LYS A 110 -27.18 -26.89 19.13
C LYS A 110 -27.73 -25.47 19.16
N ARG A 111 -26.91 -24.47 18.78
CA ARG A 111 -27.42 -23.13 18.43
C ARG A 111 -27.85 -23.09 16.97
N ILE A 112 -28.96 -22.42 16.70
CA ILE A 112 -29.40 -21.96 15.37
C ILE A 112 -29.71 -20.48 15.57
N CYS A 113 -29.21 -19.63 14.66
CA CYS A 113 -29.44 -18.19 14.68
C CYS A 113 -29.76 -17.74 13.26
N ASP A 114 -31.05 -17.54 12.98
CA ASP A 114 -31.51 -17.04 11.68
C ASP A 114 -31.59 -15.50 11.72
N LEU A 115 -31.14 -14.85 10.64
CA LEU A 115 -31.26 -13.40 10.45
C LEU A 115 -32.43 -13.09 9.52
N HIS A 116 -33.37 -12.27 9.98
CA HIS A 116 -34.41 -11.68 9.12
C HIS A 116 -34.22 -10.17 9.03
N MET A 117 -34.21 -9.64 7.81
CA MET A 117 -34.31 -8.20 7.54
C MET A 117 -35.78 -7.79 7.37
N THR A 118 -36.19 -6.78 8.12
CA THR A 118 -37.35 -5.93 7.80
C THR A 118 -36.95 -4.47 8.01
N ASN A 119 -37.72 -3.54 7.43
CA ASN A 119 -37.25 -2.19 7.16
C ASN A 119 -37.24 -1.27 8.40
N ARG A 120 -36.25 -0.37 8.48
CA ARG A 120 -35.97 0.64 9.53
C ARG A 120 -35.41 0.15 10.87
N THR A 121 -34.09 0.31 11.02
CA THR A 121 -33.37 0.73 12.25
C THR A 121 -33.85 0.18 13.60
N PHE A 122 -33.57 -1.08 13.91
CA PHE A 122 -33.04 -1.57 15.19
C PHE A 122 -32.68 -3.06 15.07
N TRP A 123 -31.58 -3.52 15.69
CA TRP A 123 -31.24 -4.94 15.77
C TRP A 123 -31.76 -5.54 17.08
N THR A 124 -32.45 -6.69 17.01
CA THR A 124 -32.81 -7.50 18.19
C THR A 124 -32.49 -8.97 17.95
N VAL A 125 -31.81 -9.62 18.90
CA VAL A 125 -31.40 -11.03 18.82
C VAL A 125 -32.26 -11.86 19.78
N LYS A 126 -33.10 -12.75 19.25
CA LYS A 126 -34.09 -13.52 20.02
C LYS A 126 -33.70 -15.00 20.13
N CYS A 127 -32.78 -15.31 21.03
CA CYS A 127 -32.33 -16.69 21.29
C CYS A 127 -33.37 -17.51 22.07
N LEU A 128 -34.00 -18.50 21.42
CA LEU A 128 -34.89 -19.47 22.07
C LEU A 128 -34.10 -20.67 22.62
N ARG A 129 -34.29 -20.98 23.91
CA ARG A 129 -33.90 -22.27 24.50
C ARG A 129 -35.01 -23.30 24.29
N GLN A 130 -34.70 -24.43 23.66
CA GLN A 130 -35.49 -25.65 23.83
C GLN A 130 -34.66 -26.69 24.58
N LEU A 131 -35.19 -27.17 25.71
CA LEU A 131 -34.68 -28.32 26.44
C LEU A 131 -35.67 -29.46 26.26
N LYS A 132 -35.23 -30.56 25.62
CA LYS A 132 -36.08 -31.73 25.38
C LYS A 132 -35.56 -32.90 26.20
N GLN A 133 -36.04 -33.05 27.43
CA GLN A 133 -35.78 -34.23 28.25
C GLN A 133 -36.64 -35.39 27.76
N SER A 134 -36.07 -36.59 27.70
CA SER A 134 -36.82 -37.84 27.51
C SER A 134 -36.33 -38.85 28.52
N LYS A 135 -37.19 -39.24 29.46
CA LYS A 135 -36.98 -40.41 30.31
C LYS A 135 -37.63 -41.61 29.62
N LYS A 136 -36.86 -42.69 29.43
CA LYS A 136 -37.39 -44.04 29.22
C LYS A 136 -36.83 -44.94 30.31
N THR A 137 -37.72 -45.57 31.06
CA THR A 137 -37.40 -46.72 31.91
C THR A 137 -37.18 -47.96 31.04
N VAL A 138 -36.33 -48.87 31.50
CA VAL A 138 -36.04 -50.16 30.86
C VAL A 138 -36.27 -51.25 31.91
N PRO A 139 -37.04 -52.33 31.63
CA PRO A 139 -37.21 -53.44 32.55
C PRO A 139 -35.91 -54.25 32.71
N THR A 140 -35.71 -54.81 33.89
CA THR A 140 -34.65 -55.80 34.15
C THR A 140 -35.13 -57.20 33.81
N ASP A 141 -34.36 -57.94 33.00
CA ASP A 141 -34.37 -59.40 33.01
C ASP A 141 -32.97 -59.94 32.65
N SER A 142 -32.62 -61.12 33.15
CA SER A 142 -31.23 -61.58 33.30
C SER A 142 -30.92 -62.84 32.48
N SER A 143 -30.86 -62.71 31.15
CA SER A 143 -30.51 -63.83 30.25
C SER A 143 -29.87 -63.40 28.91
N SER A 144 -28.71 -62.73 28.93
CA SER A 144 -27.96 -62.43 27.68
C SER A 144 -26.45 -62.11 27.79
N GLN A 145 -25.82 -62.23 28.98
CA GLN A 145 -24.46 -61.73 29.20
C GLN A 145 -23.39 -62.33 28.25
N ALA A 146 -23.52 -63.60 27.84
CA ALA A 146 -22.57 -64.26 26.95
C ALA A 146 -22.61 -63.74 25.50
N GLU A 147 -23.79 -63.42 24.96
CA GLU A 147 -23.90 -62.83 23.62
C GLU A 147 -23.48 -61.36 23.61
N MET A 148 -23.83 -60.62 24.66
CA MET A 148 -23.44 -59.22 24.82
C MET A 148 -21.91 -59.04 24.83
N GLN A 149 -21.16 -59.96 25.44
CA GLN A 149 -19.69 -59.94 25.38
C GLN A 149 -19.16 -60.15 23.95
N ARG A 150 -19.73 -61.09 23.17
CA ARG A 150 -19.34 -61.29 21.76
C ARG A 150 -19.66 -60.06 20.91
N LEU A 151 -20.81 -59.44 21.13
CA LEU A 151 -21.21 -58.22 20.42
C LEU A 151 -20.28 -57.05 20.77
N ILE A 152 -19.88 -56.89 22.02
CA ILE A 152 -18.92 -55.86 22.47
C ILE A 152 -17.54 -56.08 21.83
N VAL A 153 -17.04 -57.31 21.75
CA VAL A 153 -15.75 -57.61 21.09
C VAL A 153 -15.81 -57.32 19.59
N LEU A 154 -16.90 -57.68 18.90
CA LEU A 154 -17.11 -57.34 17.49
C LEU A 154 -17.19 -55.82 17.27
N LEU A 155 -17.91 -55.10 18.13
CA LEU A 155 -18.00 -53.64 18.08
C LEU A 155 -16.64 -52.95 18.38
N LEU A 156 -15.82 -53.51 19.28
CA LEU A 156 -14.47 -53.03 19.54
C LEU A 156 -13.52 -53.28 18.36
N LEU A 157 -13.62 -54.44 17.70
CA LEU A 157 -12.86 -54.74 16.49
C LEU A 157 -13.27 -53.84 15.31
N LEU A 158 -14.57 -53.58 15.14
CA LEU A 158 -15.08 -52.59 14.17
C LEU A 158 -14.66 -51.16 14.53
N ALA A 159 -14.62 -50.81 15.83
CA ALA A 159 -14.09 -49.52 16.29
C ALA A 159 -12.58 -49.39 16.00
N LEU A 160 -11.79 -50.47 16.16
CA LEU A 160 -10.37 -50.51 15.83
C LEU A 160 -10.11 -50.42 14.31
N GLN A 161 -10.92 -51.10 13.48
CA GLN A 161 -10.82 -50.98 12.02
C GLN A 161 -11.25 -49.59 11.54
N THR A 162 -12.35 -49.04 12.05
CA THR A 162 -12.77 -47.67 11.70
C THR A 162 -11.84 -46.60 12.29
N ALA A 163 -11.16 -46.84 13.40
CA ALA A 163 -10.09 -45.99 13.90
C ALA A 163 -8.85 -46.03 12.98
N ARG A 164 -8.43 -47.21 12.50
CA ARG A 164 -7.36 -47.32 11.49
C ARG A 164 -7.71 -46.58 10.18
N HIS A 165 -8.95 -46.71 9.69
CA HIS A 165 -9.39 -45.96 8.51
C HIS A 165 -9.59 -44.45 8.76
N ARG A 166 -9.85 -44.01 9.99
CA ARG A 166 -9.90 -42.57 10.36
C ARG A 166 -8.53 -41.96 10.62
N ALA A 167 -7.52 -42.75 11.00
CA ALA A 167 -6.13 -42.30 11.09
C ALA A 167 -5.54 -42.00 9.70
N ALA A 168 -6.04 -42.67 8.65
CA ALA A 168 -5.80 -42.34 7.24
C ALA A 168 -6.83 -41.33 6.69
N GLY A 169 -7.27 -40.37 7.50
CA GLY A 169 -7.96 -39.19 6.98
C GLY A 169 -6.97 -38.39 6.13
N ASN A 170 -7.18 -38.35 4.81
CA ASN A 170 -6.29 -37.72 3.83
C ASN A 170 -5.76 -36.38 4.35
N ALA A 171 -4.45 -36.32 4.61
CA ALA A 171 -3.76 -35.06 4.84
C ALA A 171 -3.81 -34.30 3.52
N VAL A 172 -4.80 -33.40 3.38
CA VAL A 172 -4.88 -32.48 2.25
C VAL A 172 -3.61 -31.65 2.29
N GLU A 173 -2.69 -31.93 1.36
CA GLU A 173 -1.46 -31.17 1.20
C GLU A 173 -1.83 -29.74 0.90
N ARG A 174 -1.56 -28.86 1.87
CA ARG A 174 -1.93 -27.45 1.77
C ARG A 174 -0.78 -26.72 1.13
N ASN A 175 -0.94 -26.37 -0.13
CA ASN A 175 -0.06 -25.44 -0.84
C ASN A 175 0.26 -24.21 0.03
N CYS A 176 1.46 -23.67 -0.13
CA CYS A 176 1.84 -22.46 0.58
C CYS A 176 1.14 -21.25 -0.05
N VAL A 177 0.67 -20.35 0.81
CA VAL A 177 -0.13 -19.17 0.47
C VAL A 177 0.63 -17.95 0.96
N VAL A 178 1.15 -17.15 0.03
CA VAL A 178 2.19 -16.16 0.29
C VAL A 178 1.68 -14.74 -0.02
N PRO A 179 1.34 -13.93 0.99
CA PRO A 179 0.86 -12.57 0.76
C PRO A 179 1.99 -11.61 0.38
N LEU A 180 1.81 -10.92 -0.76
CA LEU A 180 2.66 -9.83 -1.23
C LEU A 180 2.38 -8.50 -0.48
N LYS A 181 1.22 -8.42 0.17
CA LYS A 181 0.80 -7.34 1.08
C LYS A 181 0.44 -7.93 2.46
N PRO A 182 1.40 -8.40 3.27
CA PRO A 182 1.11 -8.84 4.63
C PRO A 182 0.65 -7.67 5.51
N ASP A 183 -0.21 -7.94 6.51
CA ASP A 183 -0.69 -6.94 7.48
C ASP A 183 0.40 -6.37 8.41
N LEU A 184 1.63 -6.87 8.31
CA LEU A 184 2.78 -6.33 9.04
C LEU A 184 3.45 -5.22 8.24
N SER A 185 3.91 -4.18 8.93
CA SER A 185 4.55 -2.98 8.33
C SER A 185 5.86 -3.21 7.56
N TYR A 186 6.33 -4.45 7.44
CA TYR A 186 7.64 -4.81 6.87
C TYR A 186 7.54 -5.27 5.41
N PRO A 187 8.55 -5.03 4.55
CA PRO A 187 8.54 -5.52 3.18
C PRO A 187 8.66 -7.05 3.10
N SER A 188 7.85 -7.67 2.24
CA SER A 188 8.07 -9.06 1.79
C SER A 188 9.35 -9.15 0.94
N PRO A 189 10.07 -10.30 0.98
CA PRO A 189 11.17 -10.58 0.06
C PRO A 189 10.66 -10.75 -1.37
N LEU A 190 11.56 -10.58 -2.34
CA LEU A 190 11.33 -11.09 -3.70
C LEU A 190 11.48 -12.61 -3.71
N ILE A 191 10.65 -13.29 -4.51
CA ILE A 191 10.56 -14.75 -4.57
C ILE A 191 10.86 -15.21 -5.99
N PHE A 192 11.88 -16.03 -6.14
CA PHE A 192 12.34 -16.60 -7.40
C PHE A 192 12.24 -18.13 -7.38
N THR A 193 12.12 -18.74 -8.56
CA THR A 193 12.42 -20.17 -8.74
C THR A 193 13.92 -20.42 -8.52
N GLN A 194 14.32 -21.69 -8.36
CA GLN A 194 15.73 -22.08 -8.29
C GLN A 194 16.57 -21.61 -9.50
N ASN A 195 15.93 -21.45 -10.67
CA ASN A 195 16.54 -20.95 -11.90
C ASN A 195 16.60 -19.41 -11.99
N GLY A 196 16.17 -18.69 -10.94
CA GLY A 196 16.21 -17.23 -10.88
C GLY A 196 15.08 -16.52 -11.63
N VAL A 197 14.02 -17.22 -12.05
CA VAL A 197 12.83 -16.58 -12.65
C VAL A 197 11.94 -16.04 -11.54
N LEU A 198 11.47 -14.80 -11.65
CA LEU A 198 10.66 -14.16 -10.61
C LEU A 198 9.23 -14.73 -10.62
N ILE A 199 8.75 -15.25 -9.48
CA ILE A 199 7.48 -15.99 -9.43
C ILE A 199 6.28 -15.04 -9.52
N SER A 200 5.48 -15.18 -10.57
CA SER A 200 4.16 -14.54 -10.68
C SER A 200 3.12 -15.31 -9.86
N PRO A 201 2.13 -14.62 -9.25
CA PRO A 201 0.94 -15.30 -8.76
C PRO A 201 0.16 -15.91 -9.93
N GLU A 202 -0.47 -17.06 -9.69
CA GLU A 202 -1.31 -17.73 -10.69
C GLU A 202 -2.55 -16.89 -11.07
N ASN A 203 -3.06 -17.12 -12.28
CA ASN A 203 -4.11 -16.30 -12.89
C ASN A 203 -5.37 -16.15 -12.01
N ASP A 204 -5.78 -14.90 -11.82
CA ASP A 204 -7.14 -14.45 -11.50
C ASP A 204 -7.82 -15.11 -10.27
N SER A 205 -7.02 -15.59 -9.32
CA SER A 205 -7.52 -15.90 -7.98
C SER A 205 -7.98 -14.62 -7.28
N ARG A 206 -9.03 -14.72 -6.44
CA ARG A 206 -9.83 -13.56 -5.98
C ARG A 206 -9.11 -12.57 -5.07
N GLU A 207 -7.88 -12.85 -4.66
CA GLU A 207 -7.01 -11.93 -3.92
C GLU A 207 -5.73 -11.67 -4.74
N PRO A 208 -5.65 -10.56 -5.49
CA PRO A 208 -4.68 -10.36 -6.57
C PRO A 208 -3.25 -10.00 -6.08
N ASP A 209 -2.94 -10.33 -4.83
CA ASP A 209 -1.70 -10.02 -4.11
C ASP A 209 -1.15 -11.26 -3.35
N VAL A 210 -1.49 -12.47 -3.79
CA VAL A 210 -1.10 -13.74 -3.16
C VAL A 210 -0.43 -14.67 -4.17
N ILE A 211 0.74 -15.21 -3.84
CA ILE A 211 1.39 -16.31 -4.59
C ILE A 211 1.04 -17.64 -3.92
N THR A 212 0.62 -18.62 -4.73
CA THR A 212 0.46 -20.02 -4.31
C THR A 212 1.68 -20.82 -4.75
N LEU A 213 2.18 -21.72 -3.89
CA LEU A 213 3.28 -22.65 -4.20
C LEU A 213 2.89 -24.07 -3.80
N ALA A 214 3.25 -25.08 -4.59
CA ALA A 214 2.93 -26.47 -4.30
C ALA A 214 3.68 -26.98 -3.05
N THR A 215 3.09 -27.93 -2.32
CA THR A 215 3.78 -28.59 -1.19
C THR A 215 5.06 -29.27 -1.71
N GLY A 216 6.20 -29.00 -1.07
CA GLY A 216 7.51 -29.48 -1.53
C GLY A 216 8.20 -28.63 -2.60
N GLU A 217 7.57 -27.57 -3.12
CA GLU A 217 8.19 -26.66 -4.11
C GLU A 217 9.34 -25.84 -3.49
N GLU A 218 10.47 -25.75 -4.21
CA GLU A 218 11.67 -25.07 -3.74
C GLU A 218 11.86 -23.68 -4.38
N VAL A 219 12.02 -22.66 -3.53
CA VAL A 219 12.09 -21.25 -3.94
C VAL A 219 13.27 -20.52 -3.28
N VAL A 220 13.67 -19.41 -3.90
CA VAL A 220 14.73 -18.52 -3.42
C VAL A 220 14.12 -17.19 -3.00
N PHE A 221 14.18 -16.88 -1.71
CA PHE A 221 13.78 -15.59 -1.15
C PHE A 221 14.97 -14.62 -1.17
N SER A 222 14.74 -13.36 -1.57
CA SER A 222 15.75 -12.31 -1.63
C SER A 222 15.29 -11.02 -0.95
N CYS A 223 16.08 -10.56 0.02
CA CYS A 223 16.05 -9.18 0.51
C CYS A 223 17.13 -8.31 -0.13
N SER A 224 18.03 -8.90 -0.94
CA SER A 224 19.16 -8.22 -1.58
C SER A 224 18.73 -6.97 -2.36
N PRO A 225 19.39 -5.80 -2.20
CA PRO A 225 20.69 -5.58 -1.55
C PRO A 225 20.68 -5.59 -0.01
N ASN A 226 19.49 -5.61 0.60
CA ASN A 226 19.29 -5.57 2.05
C ASN A 226 19.24 -6.96 2.69
N TYR A 227 19.00 -7.01 3.99
CA TYR A 227 19.00 -8.23 4.81
C TYR A 227 17.58 -8.62 5.29
N PHE A 228 17.39 -9.89 5.65
CA PHE A 228 16.21 -10.34 6.39
C PHE A 228 16.16 -9.70 7.79
N ARG A 229 14.95 -9.53 8.35
CA ARG A 229 14.77 -8.86 9.66
C ARG A 229 15.24 -9.75 10.82
N GLU A 230 14.82 -11.00 10.83
CA GLU A 230 15.15 -11.98 11.89
C GLU A 230 16.45 -12.77 11.61
N LEU A 231 16.91 -12.79 10.35
CA LEU A 231 18.16 -13.41 9.91
C LEU A 231 19.09 -12.33 9.34
N SER A 232 19.57 -11.44 10.22
CA SER A 232 20.18 -10.16 9.85
C SER A 232 21.58 -10.24 9.19
N SER A 233 22.20 -11.42 9.14
CA SER A 233 23.36 -11.73 8.30
C SER A 233 22.98 -12.05 6.85
N GLU A 234 21.76 -12.52 6.62
CA GLU A 234 21.35 -13.13 5.35
C GLU A 234 20.68 -12.12 4.41
N LYS A 235 21.06 -12.16 3.13
CA LYS A 235 20.40 -11.41 2.04
C LYS A 235 19.51 -12.29 1.16
N VAL A 236 19.79 -13.60 1.15
CA VAL A 236 19.17 -14.61 0.29
C VAL A 236 18.93 -15.86 1.13
N LEU A 237 17.77 -16.49 1.01
CA LEU A 237 17.43 -17.73 1.71
C LEU A 237 16.77 -18.70 0.74
N TRP A 238 17.23 -19.94 0.74
CA TRP A 238 16.58 -21.05 0.05
C TRP A 238 15.53 -21.66 0.97
N GLY A 239 14.34 -21.95 0.45
CA GLY A 239 13.26 -22.51 1.23
C GLY A 239 12.34 -23.42 0.44
N GLN A 240 11.89 -24.49 1.09
CA GLN A 240 10.92 -25.43 0.54
C GLN A 240 9.54 -25.17 1.14
N CYS A 241 8.48 -25.13 0.31
CA CYS A 241 7.11 -25.02 0.81
C CYS A 241 6.74 -26.23 1.68
N LYS A 242 6.26 -25.96 2.90
CA LYS A 242 5.80 -27.01 3.82
C LYS A 242 4.28 -27.06 3.96
N LYS A 243 3.65 -25.92 4.22
CA LYS A 243 2.19 -25.70 4.19
C LYS A 243 1.78 -24.30 4.63
N ASP A 244 0.61 -23.85 4.18
CA ASP A 244 -0.02 -22.59 4.62
C ASP A 244 0.98 -21.40 4.47
N THR A 245 1.41 -20.72 5.55
CA THR A 245 2.46 -19.68 5.49
C THR A 245 3.86 -20.19 5.92
N THR A 246 4.10 -21.49 5.87
CA THR A 246 5.28 -22.16 6.47
C THR A 246 6.21 -22.76 5.42
N PHE A 247 7.50 -22.43 5.52
CA PHE A 247 8.58 -22.95 4.69
C PHE A 247 9.64 -23.64 5.54
N VAL A 248 10.29 -24.68 5.02
CA VAL A 248 11.53 -25.22 5.60
C VAL A 248 12.69 -24.39 5.06
N VAL A 249 13.40 -23.69 5.94
CA VAL A 249 14.58 -22.87 5.61
C VAL A 249 15.71 -23.28 6.57
N ASN A 250 16.87 -23.65 6.04
CA ASN A 250 18.01 -24.17 6.80
C ASN A 250 17.62 -25.31 7.76
N GLY A 251 16.75 -26.22 7.31
CA GLY A 251 16.22 -27.34 8.09
C GLY A 251 15.22 -26.99 9.19
N GLN A 252 14.76 -25.73 9.28
CA GLN A 252 13.83 -25.26 10.31
C GLN A 252 12.54 -24.70 9.69
N ASP A 253 11.41 -24.93 10.35
CA ASP A 253 10.14 -24.29 9.99
C ASP A 253 10.23 -22.78 10.24
N LYS A 254 10.03 -21.98 9.19
CA LYS A 254 9.93 -20.52 9.23
C LYS A 254 8.58 -20.08 8.66
N ASN A 255 7.94 -19.14 9.35
CA ASN A 255 6.75 -18.48 8.82
C ASN A 255 7.17 -17.35 7.88
N PHE A 256 6.59 -17.30 6.67
CA PHE A 256 6.92 -16.29 5.67
C PHE A 256 6.73 -14.85 6.19
N VAL A 257 5.57 -14.58 6.81
CA VAL A 257 5.17 -13.23 7.20
C VAL A 257 5.95 -12.74 8.42
N SER A 258 6.13 -13.59 9.44
CA SER A 258 6.80 -13.16 10.67
C SER A 258 8.32 -13.33 10.66
N ALA A 259 8.87 -14.36 10.00
CA ALA A 259 10.31 -14.69 10.07
C ALA A 259 11.09 -14.39 8.78
N LEU A 260 10.46 -14.43 7.60
CA LEU A 260 11.12 -14.19 6.30
C LEU A 260 10.90 -12.78 5.74
N ALA A 261 10.38 -11.84 6.54
CA ALA A 261 10.26 -10.44 6.17
C ALA A 261 11.64 -9.75 6.06
N CYS A 262 11.76 -8.81 5.13
CA CYS A 262 12.97 -8.00 4.97
C CYS A 262 13.03 -6.85 5.99
N LYS A 263 14.26 -6.41 6.29
CA LYS A 263 14.50 -5.22 7.13
C LYS A 263 14.16 -3.92 6.38
N GLU A 264 14.50 -3.88 5.09
CA GLU A 264 14.26 -2.77 4.16
C GLU A 264 13.66 -3.33 2.86
N ARG A 265 13.39 -2.50 1.84
CA ARG A 265 12.79 -3.00 0.59
C ARG A 265 13.82 -3.81 -0.23
N PRO A 266 13.40 -4.88 -0.92
CA PRO A 266 14.26 -5.57 -1.89
C PRO A 266 14.31 -4.86 -3.26
N ILE A 267 13.42 -3.88 -3.49
CA ILE A 267 13.46 -3.00 -4.67
C ILE A 267 13.83 -1.61 -4.19
N GLU A 268 15.03 -1.17 -4.57
CA GLU A 268 15.64 0.07 -4.09
C GLU A 268 15.79 1.12 -5.19
N GLU A 269 16.00 2.36 -4.74
CA GLU A 269 16.26 3.54 -5.56
C GLU A 269 17.67 4.08 -5.25
N ILE A 270 18.51 4.27 -6.26
CA ILE A 270 19.89 4.77 -6.12
C ILE A 270 20.11 6.05 -6.94
N ILE A 271 20.97 6.93 -6.41
CA ILE A 271 21.35 8.20 -7.02
C ILE A 271 22.41 7.94 -8.09
N VAL A 272 22.01 8.02 -9.36
CA VAL A 272 22.88 7.87 -10.54
C VAL A 272 22.46 8.87 -11.62
N SER A 273 23.37 9.23 -12.53
CA SER A 273 23.07 10.16 -13.61
C SER A 273 22.16 9.54 -14.66
N VAL A 274 21.05 10.21 -14.98
CA VAL A 274 20.02 9.76 -15.95
C VAL A 274 19.98 10.71 -17.14
N ARG A 275 19.88 10.17 -18.36
CA ARG A 275 19.82 10.96 -19.60
C ARG A 275 18.63 11.93 -19.56
N GLY A 276 18.88 13.19 -19.90
CA GLY A 276 17.85 14.24 -19.90
C GLY A 276 17.55 14.85 -18.53
N CYS A 277 18.11 14.33 -17.43
CA CYS A 277 18.00 14.98 -16.12
C CYS A 277 19.14 16.01 -15.94
N PRO A 278 18.84 17.30 -15.68
CA PRO A 278 19.88 18.30 -15.39
C PRO A 278 20.66 17.96 -14.12
N ALA A 279 21.97 18.20 -14.11
CA ALA A 279 22.85 17.91 -12.97
C ALA A 279 22.54 18.72 -11.69
N THR A 280 21.67 19.73 -11.77
CA THR A 280 21.14 20.49 -10.63
C THR A 280 19.96 19.80 -9.93
N LEU A 281 19.34 18.81 -10.58
CA LEU A 281 18.20 18.04 -10.08
C LEU A 281 18.64 16.69 -9.55
N ARG A 282 17.70 15.93 -8.97
CA ARG A 282 17.93 14.56 -8.50
C ARG A 282 17.53 13.57 -9.59
N SER A 283 18.52 12.86 -10.13
CA SER A 283 18.31 11.66 -10.94
C SER A 283 18.47 10.40 -10.08
N ILE A 284 17.66 9.38 -10.38
CA ILE A 284 17.73 8.04 -9.77
C ILE A 284 17.45 6.95 -10.81
N GLU A 285 18.00 5.76 -10.58
CA GLU A 285 17.52 4.49 -11.15
C GLU A 285 16.94 3.63 -10.02
N TYR A 286 15.94 2.79 -10.33
CA TYR A 286 15.33 1.88 -9.36
C TYR A 286 15.17 0.45 -9.89
N GLY A 287 15.24 -0.53 -8.99
CA GLY A 287 15.21 -1.95 -9.36
C GLY A 287 15.69 -2.88 -8.25
N PHE A 288 16.07 -4.10 -8.63
CA PHE A 288 16.44 -5.17 -7.69
C PHE A 288 17.61 -6.01 -8.20
N THR A 289 18.24 -6.78 -7.31
CA THR A 289 19.25 -7.78 -7.65
C THR A 289 18.65 -9.19 -7.65
N ASN A 290 18.83 -9.91 -8.75
CA ASN A 290 18.51 -11.33 -8.86
C ASN A 290 19.67 -12.14 -8.23
N PRO A 291 19.41 -12.93 -7.18
CA PRO A 291 20.48 -13.63 -6.45
C PRO A 291 21.03 -14.86 -7.18
N VAL A 292 20.29 -15.43 -8.13
CA VAL A 292 20.70 -16.63 -8.87
C VAL A 292 21.54 -16.23 -10.08
N SER A 293 21.07 -15.28 -10.88
CA SER A 293 21.81 -14.81 -12.07
C SER A 293 22.92 -13.80 -11.76
N ASN A 294 22.99 -13.30 -10.52
CA ASN A 294 23.90 -12.22 -10.08
C ASN A 294 23.79 -10.92 -10.89
N LYS A 295 22.65 -10.69 -11.56
CA LYS A 295 22.37 -9.49 -12.33
C LYS A 295 21.44 -8.53 -11.58
N SER A 296 21.66 -7.24 -11.75
CA SER A 296 20.74 -6.19 -11.31
C SER A 296 19.84 -5.75 -12.45
N TYR A 297 18.53 -5.73 -12.19
CA TYR A 297 17.48 -5.38 -13.15
C TYR A 297 16.92 -4.01 -12.81
N ILE A 298 17.12 -3.04 -13.70
CA ILE A 298 16.66 -1.66 -13.54
C ILE A 298 15.26 -1.59 -14.15
N LEU A 299 14.27 -1.38 -13.29
CA LEU A 299 12.86 -1.33 -13.66
C LEU A 299 12.44 0.04 -14.22
N GLY A 300 13.09 1.10 -13.75
CA GLY A 300 12.84 2.46 -14.23
C GLY A 300 13.86 3.47 -13.74
N GLU A 301 13.69 4.71 -14.18
CA GLU A 301 14.52 5.86 -13.83
C GLU A 301 13.65 7.11 -13.63
N ALA A 302 14.08 8.05 -12.80
CA ALA A 302 13.31 9.27 -12.55
C ALA A 302 14.22 10.49 -12.35
N CYS A 303 13.66 11.66 -12.67
CA CYS A 303 14.28 12.97 -12.50
C CYS A 303 13.33 13.90 -11.75
N TYR A 304 13.78 14.50 -10.64
CA TYR A 304 12.95 15.37 -9.82
C TYR A 304 13.74 16.48 -9.12
N ASP A 305 13.10 17.63 -8.91
CA ASP A 305 13.62 18.68 -8.04
C ASP A 305 13.25 18.36 -6.59
N ALA A 306 14.25 18.00 -5.77
CA ALA A 306 14.08 17.71 -4.34
C ALA A 306 13.93 18.98 -3.48
N LYS A 307 14.34 20.15 -3.97
CA LYS A 307 14.19 21.45 -3.30
C LYS A 307 12.76 21.96 -3.48
N VAL A 308 12.33 22.10 -4.73
CA VAL A 308 10.97 22.54 -5.12
C VAL A 308 9.94 21.43 -4.88
N GLY A 309 10.33 20.16 -4.85
CA GLY A 309 9.42 19.04 -4.58
C GLY A 309 8.60 18.61 -5.80
N ARG A 310 9.14 18.74 -7.02
CA ARG A 310 8.45 18.48 -8.29
C ARG A 310 9.18 17.41 -9.10
N THR A 311 8.50 16.31 -9.42
CA THR A 311 8.98 15.33 -10.41
C THR A 311 8.91 15.93 -11.81
N HIS A 312 10.03 15.92 -12.53
CA HIS A 312 10.11 16.36 -13.92
C HIS A 312 9.64 15.23 -14.84
N PHE A 313 10.29 14.06 -14.75
CA PHE A 313 9.87 12.86 -15.47
C PHE A 313 10.19 11.58 -14.69
N ILE A 314 9.45 10.54 -15.02
CA ILE A 314 9.72 9.12 -14.71
C ILE A 314 9.70 8.38 -16.04
N HIS A 315 10.63 7.45 -16.23
CA HIS A 315 10.67 6.55 -17.36
C HIS A 315 10.66 5.11 -16.86
N THR A 316 9.73 4.29 -17.39
CA THR A 316 9.57 2.87 -17.06
C THR A 316 8.92 2.15 -18.24
N LYS A 317 9.14 0.84 -18.35
CA LYS A 317 8.25 -0.02 -19.14
C LYS A 317 6.98 -0.32 -18.34
N VAL A 318 5.90 -0.64 -19.04
CA VAL A 318 4.67 -1.23 -18.49
C VAL A 318 4.41 -2.58 -19.13
N ARG A 319 3.61 -3.44 -18.49
CA ARG A 319 3.29 -4.76 -19.04
C ARG A 319 2.31 -4.62 -20.20
N SER A 320 2.76 -5.06 -21.38
CA SER A 320 1.97 -5.16 -22.61
C SER A 320 2.34 -6.49 -23.28
N GLY A 321 1.38 -7.14 -23.94
CA GLY A 321 1.59 -8.43 -24.59
C GLY A 321 2.09 -9.54 -23.66
N THR A 322 2.92 -10.43 -24.21
CA THR A 322 3.39 -11.69 -23.58
C THR A 322 4.86 -11.66 -23.15
N ASN A 323 5.50 -10.49 -23.12
CA ASN A 323 6.93 -10.35 -22.76
C ASN A 323 7.25 -10.89 -21.35
N SER A 324 8.44 -11.48 -21.21
CA SER A 324 8.94 -11.92 -19.90
C SER A 324 9.27 -10.72 -18.99
N ILE A 325 9.28 -10.96 -17.68
CA ILE A 325 9.52 -9.93 -16.66
C ILE A 325 10.93 -9.32 -16.81
N GLU A 326 11.89 -10.13 -17.26
CA GLU A 326 13.28 -9.76 -17.53
C GLU A 326 13.41 -8.82 -18.73
N HIS A 327 12.63 -9.05 -19.79
CA HIS A 327 12.55 -8.15 -20.97
C HIS A 327 11.87 -6.82 -20.63
N LEU A 328 10.97 -6.80 -19.64
CA LEU A 328 10.31 -5.60 -19.14
C LEU A 328 11.16 -4.75 -18.17
N ALA A 329 12.45 -5.06 -18.00
CA ALA A 329 13.42 -4.13 -17.43
C ALA A 329 13.84 -3.07 -18.48
N LEU A 330 14.19 -1.85 -18.03
CA LEU A 330 14.83 -0.85 -18.90
C LEU A 330 16.28 -1.24 -19.21
N LYS A 331 17.00 -1.74 -18.21
CA LYS A 331 18.44 -2.06 -18.28
C LYS A 331 18.72 -3.28 -17.40
N VAL A 332 19.68 -4.09 -17.82
CA VAL A 332 20.26 -5.15 -16.99
C VAL A 332 21.74 -4.85 -16.80
N LYS A 333 22.27 -5.14 -15.61
CA LYS A 333 23.69 -4.99 -15.27
C LYS A 333 24.23 -6.30 -14.73
N ASP A 334 25.35 -6.76 -15.28
CA ASP A 334 26.12 -7.91 -14.77
C ASP A 334 26.94 -7.52 -13.52
N ASN A 335 26.25 -7.00 -12.51
CA ASN A 335 26.80 -6.61 -11.22
C ASN A 335 25.72 -6.67 -10.14
N ALA A 336 25.74 -7.71 -9.30
CA ALA A 336 24.83 -7.89 -8.18
C ALA A 336 24.85 -6.74 -7.14
N THR A 337 25.95 -5.98 -7.07
CA THR A 337 26.12 -4.88 -6.10
C THR A 337 25.64 -3.52 -6.62
N TYR A 338 25.05 -3.44 -7.81
CA TYR A 338 24.66 -2.16 -8.42
C TYR A 338 23.80 -1.28 -7.49
N PHE A 339 22.85 -1.90 -6.79
CA PHE A 339 21.97 -1.21 -5.83
C PHE A 339 22.57 -0.97 -4.43
N HIS A 340 23.89 -1.14 -4.25
CA HIS A 340 24.63 -0.67 -3.05
C HIS A 340 25.01 0.83 -3.12
N GLY A 341 24.54 1.57 -4.12
CA GLY A 341 24.82 3.00 -4.30
C GLY A 341 24.15 3.91 -3.26
N TYR A 342 24.43 5.21 -3.33
CA TYR A 342 23.79 6.19 -2.43
C TYR A 342 22.27 6.27 -2.68
N HIS A 343 21.48 6.13 -1.62
CA HIS A 343 20.01 6.23 -1.69
C HIS A 343 19.49 7.66 -1.48
N PRO A 344 18.38 8.08 -2.10
CA PRO A 344 17.75 9.37 -1.84
C PRO A 344 17.12 9.44 -0.44
N THR A 345 17.15 10.62 0.19
CA THR A 345 16.51 10.78 1.50
C THR A 345 15.00 10.94 1.37
N GLN A 346 14.23 10.29 2.26
CA GLN A 346 12.76 10.38 2.27
C GLN A 346 12.23 11.72 2.84
N ARG A 347 13.10 12.68 3.17
CA ARG A 347 12.74 13.95 3.83
C ARG A 347 11.73 14.76 3.04
N TYR A 348 11.91 14.90 1.73
CA TYR A 348 11.01 15.69 0.88
C TYR A 348 9.61 15.05 0.74
N LYS A 349 9.51 13.73 0.87
CA LYS A 349 8.23 13.00 0.96
C LYS A 349 7.52 13.25 2.30
N VAL A 350 8.25 13.29 3.41
CA VAL A 350 7.70 13.69 4.72
C VAL A 350 7.25 15.16 4.73
N ASP A 351 8.04 16.06 4.12
CA ASP A 351 7.66 17.46 3.92
C ASP A 351 6.35 17.57 3.10
N LEU A 352 6.22 16.79 2.01
CA LEU A 352 5.01 16.74 1.18
C LEU A 352 3.80 16.21 1.97
N SER A 353 3.95 15.12 2.73
CA SER A 353 2.85 14.57 3.54
C SER A 353 2.35 15.56 4.60
N LYS A 354 3.22 16.44 5.12
CA LYS A 354 2.79 17.57 5.96
C LYS A 354 2.10 18.66 5.14
N ALA A 355 2.64 19.01 3.98
CA ALA A 355 2.07 20.02 3.08
C ALA A 355 0.65 19.66 2.60
N LEU A 356 0.36 18.36 2.45
CA LEU A 356 -0.94 17.77 2.10
C LEU A 356 -1.92 17.59 3.28
N ASN A 357 -1.57 17.98 4.52
CA ASN A 357 -2.51 17.93 5.63
C ASN A 357 -3.70 18.86 5.34
N ILE A 358 -4.90 18.28 5.26
CA ILE A 358 -6.12 18.96 4.80
C ILE A 358 -6.50 20.18 5.67
N ASN A 359 -6.27 20.12 6.98
CA ASN A 359 -6.60 21.23 7.88
C ASN A 359 -5.72 22.44 7.59
N ASP A 360 -4.40 22.24 7.67
CA ASP A 360 -3.38 23.23 7.41
C ASP A 360 -3.49 23.78 5.97
N GLN A 361 -3.81 22.90 5.01
CA GLN A 361 -4.04 23.25 3.60
C GLN A 361 -5.24 24.19 3.44
N VAL A 362 -6.38 23.84 4.03
CA VAL A 362 -7.61 24.64 3.96
C VAL A 362 -7.42 26.01 4.61
N GLU A 363 -6.68 26.12 5.71
CA GLU A 363 -6.32 27.41 6.30
C GLU A 363 -5.50 28.28 5.33
N ARG A 364 -4.38 27.75 4.80
CA ARG A 364 -3.51 28.48 3.86
C ARG A 364 -4.26 28.92 2.60
N PHE A 365 -5.09 28.06 2.02
CA PHE A 365 -5.83 28.39 0.81
C PHE A 365 -7.01 29.33 1.04
N ARG A 366 -7.69 29.28 2.19
CA ARG A 366 -8.72 30.26 2.53
C ARG A 366 -8.16 31.67 2.71
N ALA A 367 -6.91 31.81 3.17
CA ALA A 367 -6.24 33.11 3.28
C ALA A 367 -6.00 33.77 1.91
N VAL A 368 -5.75 32.99 0.86
CA VAL A 368 -5.47 33.47 -0.52
C VAL A 368 -6.73 33.52 -1.38
N PHE A 369 -7.39 32.37 -1.56
CA PHE A 369 -8.51 32.19 -2.49
C PHE A 369 -9.89 32.47 -1.84
N GLY A 370 -9.94 32.67 -0.52
CA GLY A 370 -11.19 32.86 0.21
C GLY A 370 -11.97 31.56 0.44
N VAL A 371 -13.04 31.64 1.25
CA VAL A 371 -13.77 30.45 1.74
C VAL A 371 -14.44 29.64 0.63
N LYS A 372 -14.89 30.29 -0.44
CA LYS A 372 -15.63 29.65 -1.56
C LYS A 372 -14.72 29.06 -2.64
N ASN A 373 -13.55 29.65 -2.88
CA ASN A 373 -12.69 29.29 -4.03
C ASN A 373 -11.42 28.53 -3.61
N ALA A 374 -11.18 28.32 -2.31
CA ALA A 374 -10.07 27.52 -1.81
C ALA A 374 -10.05 26.12 -2.46
N PRO A 375 -9.01 25.77 -3.24
CA PRO A 375 -8.95 24.47 -3.89
C PRO A 375 -8.74 23.35 -2.86
N LYS A 376 -9.53 22.28 -2.99
CA LYS A 376 -9.07 20.92 -2.69
C LYS A 376 -7.75 20.72 -3.46
N ILE A 377 -6.70 20.20 -2.83
CA ILE A 377 -5.46 19.71 -3.46
C ILE A 377 -5.11 18.35 -2.85
N GLU A 378 -4.85 17.35 -3.67
CA GLU A 378 -4.59 15.96 -3.27
C GLU A 378 -3.28 15.42 -3.87
N SER A 379 -2.98 14.14 -3.62
CA SER A 379 -1.90 13.44 -4.30
C SER A 379 -2.31 12.05 -4.78
N ARG A 380 -1.87 11.69 -5.98
CA ARG A 380 -1.92 10.32 -6.55
C ARG A 380 -0.50 9.82 -6.82
N ARG A 381 -0.37 8.58 -7.31
CA ARG A 381 0.91 8.02 -7.81
C ARG A 381 1.00 8.23 -9.31
N TYR A 382 2.22 8.42 -9.84
CA TYR A 382 2.48 8.32 -11.28
C TYR A 382 2.42 6.85 -11.71
N ILE A 383 3.17 5.99 -11.02
CA ILE A 383 3.18 4.54 -11.25
C ILE A 383 2.27 3.89 -10.20
N GLY A 384 1.05 3.56 -10.61
CA GLY A 384 0.06 2.83 -9.83
C GLY A 384 0.21 1.31 -9.97
N GLU A 385 -0.60 0.56 -9.21
CA GLU A 385 -0.60 -0.92 -9.21
C GLU A 385 -0.98 -1.51 -10.58
N SER A 386 -1.81 -0.80 -11.35
CA SER A 386 -2.18 -1.12 -12.73
C SER A 386 -1.04 -1.04 -13.75
N LEU A 387 0.06 -0.34 -13.42
CA LEU A 387 1.20 -0.12 -14.31
C LEU A 387 2.45 -0.93 -13.92
N LEU A 388 2.41 -1.67 -12.79
CA LEU A 388 3.53 -2.50 -12.37
C LEU A 388 3.70 -3.68 -13.33
N THR A 389 4.92 -3.84 -13.87
CA THR A 389 5.26 -4.96 -14.77
C THR A 389 5.18 -6.32 -14.09
N HIS A 390 5.31 -6.37 -12.76
CA HIS A 390 5.15 -7.59 -11.96
C HIS A 390 4.49 -7.33 -10.60
N ARG A 391 3.72 -8.31 -10.10
CA ARG A 391 2.96 -8.20 -8.84
C ARG A 391 3.83 -8.07 -7.59
N GLN A 392 5.06 -8.59 -7.59
CA GLN A 392 5.99 -8.39 -6.48
C GLN A 392 6.56 -6.94 -6.42
N TYR A 393 6.31 -6.08 -7.42
CA TYR A 393 6.91 -4.74 -7.52
C TYR A 393 6.23 -3.64 -6.69
N LEU A 394 5.39 -4.01 -5.72
CA LEU A 394 4.65 -3.10 -4.83
C LEU A 394 5.55 -2.12 -4.05
N SER A 395 6.84 -2.42 -3.88
CA SER A 395 7.81 -1.48 -3.28
C SER A 395 8.01 -0.20 -4.11
N VAL A 396 7.79 -0.22 -5.43
CA VAL A 396 7.84 0.98 -6.31
C VAL A 396 6.76 2.01 -5.93
N LEU A 397 5.63 1.55 -5.39
CA LEU A 397 4.53 2.40 -4.89
C LEU A 397 4.90 3.18 -3.63
N LYS A 398 5.99 2.78 -2.95
CA LYS A 398 6.50 3.37 -1.71
C LYS A 398 7.75 4.23 -1.94
N MET A 399 8.34 4.25 -3.13
CA MET A 399 9.53 5.05 -3.47
C MET A 399 9.30 6.56 -3.32
N ALA A 400 10.40 7.31 -3.21
CA ALA A 400 10.39 8.71 -2.82
C ALA A 400 9.70 9.61 -3.87
N TRP A 401 9.99 9.37 -5.15
CA TRP A 401 9.60 10.18 -6.31
C TRP A 401 8.17 9.92 -6.83
N ASN A 402 7.54 8.82 -6.40
CA ASN A 402 6.29 8.31 -6.97
C ASN A 402 5.05 8.99 -6.39
N TYR A 403 4.98 10.31 -6.53
CA TYR A 403 3.81 11.13 -6.17
C TYR A 403 3.54 12.20 -7.23
N GLN A 404 2.27 12.51 -7.41
CA GLN A 404 1.74 13.48 -8.36
C GLN A 404 0.74 14.35 -7.60
N ILE A 405 1.03 15.64 -7.43
CA ILE A 405 0.12 16.60 -6.78
C ILE A 405 -0.98 16.95 -7.78
N VAL A 406 -2.25 16.78 -7.41
CA VAL A 406 -3.41 17.06 -8.26
C VAL A 406 -4.31 18.08 -7.59
N LYS A 407 -5.08 18.87 -8.36
CA LYS A 407 -6.10 19.72 -7.75
C LYS A 407 -7.20 18.85 -7.15
N ASP A 408 -7.99 18.21 -7.98
CA ASP A 408 -9.09 17.39 -7.52
C ASP A 408 -8.99 16.03 -8.21
N ARG A 409 -8.75 14.97 -7.44
CA ARG A 409 -8.58 13.62 -7.98
C ARG A 409 -9.84 13.17 -8.72
N ASP A 410 -11.01 13.54 -8.19
CA ASP A 410 -12.31 13.13 -8.72
C ASP A 410 -12.66 13.87 -10.03
N LEU A 411 -11.92 14.93 -10.36
CA LEU A 411 -12.05 15.73 -11.59
C LEU A 411 -10.87 15.53 -12.56
N LEU A 412 -10.19 14.38 -12.44
CA LEU A 412 -9.13 13.90 -13.35
C LEU A 412 -9.42 12.48 -13.89
N LEU A 413 -10.70 12.14 -14.07
CA LEU A 413 -11.14 10.84 -14.59
C LEU A 413 -10.51 10.50 -15.97
N ASN A 414 -10.18 11.49 -16.79
CA ASN A 414 -9.46 11.29 -18.05
C ASN A 414 -8.02 10.77 -17.86
N TYR A 415 -7.38 11.05 -16.72
CA TYR A 415 -6.10 10.43 -16.39
C TYR A 415 -6.28 8.94 -16.07
N ASP A 416 -7.37 8.56 -15.40
CA ASP A 416 -7.63 7.15 -15.08
C ASP A 416 -8.05 6.37 -16.34
N ARG A 417 -8.85 6.96 -17.24
CA ARG A 417 -9.11 6.44 -18.60
C ARG A 417 -7.81 6.20 -19.38
N LEU A 418 -6.89 7.16 -19.39
CA LEU A 418 -5.57 6.99 -20.03
C LEU A 418 -4.77 5.82 -19.44
N LEU A 419 -4.86 5.58 -18.12
CA LEU A 419 -4.18 4.43 -17.50
C LEU A 419 -4.84 3.09 -17.86
N GLU A 420 -6.16 3.06 -18.08
CA GLU A 420 -6.85 1.89 -18.61
C GLU A 420 -6.44 1.61 -20.06
N ASP A 421 -6.40 2.64 -20.91
CA ASP A 421 -5.97 2.53 -22.32
C ASP A 421 -4.52 2.04 -22.44
N ILE A 422 -3.58 2.62 -21.68
CA ILE A 422 -2.18 2.18 -21.64
C ILE A 422 -2.05 0.72 -21.20
N ARG A 423 -2.88 0.27 -20.24
CA ARG A 423 -2.89 -1.10 -19.75
C ARG A 423 -3.56 -2.08 -20.72
N ALA A 424 -4.46 -1.60 -21.59
CA ALA A 424 -5.16 -2.37 -22.61
C ALA A 424 -4.37 -2.50 -23.94
N LEU A 425 -3.13 -2.02 -23.98
CA LEU A 425 -2.24 -2.21 -25.13
C LEU A 425 -1.77 -3.67 -25.25
N GLU A 426 -1.91 -4.24 -26.44
CA GLU A 426 -1.50 -5.61 -26.78
C GLU A 426 -0.30 -5.62 -27.75
N VAL A 427 0.72 -4.80 -27.47
CA VAL A 427 1.97 -4.72 -28.25
C VAL A 427 3.12 -5.42 -27.51
N THR A 428 4.24 -5.67 -28.20
CA THR A 428 5.39 -6.35 -27.59
C THR A 428 5.98 -5.59 -26.40
N GLU A 429 6.10 -4.27 -26.52
CA GLU A 429 6.72 -3.41 -25.52
C GLU A 429 6.10 -2.01 -25.53
N VAL A 430 5.92 -1.46 -24.33
CA VAL A 430 5.47 -0.08 -24.10
C VAL A 430 6.41 0.57 -23.08
N GLU A 431 7.14 1.58 -23.52
CA GLU A 431 7.82 2.55 -22.63
C GLU A 431 6.86 3.70 -22.35
N ILE A 432 6.78 4.14 -21.10
CA ILE A 432 6.11 5.39 -20.73
C ILE A 432 7.10 6.37 -20.11
N PHE A 433 6.97 7.63 -20.51
CA PHE A 433 7.61 8.79 -19.86
C PHE A 433 6.49 9.63 -19.26
N THR A 434 6.45 9.85 -17.95
CA THR A 434 5.34 10.59 -17.30
C THR A 434 5.84 11.62 -16.29
N GLY A 435 5.12 12.73 -16.15
CA GLY A 435 5.55 13.87 -15.35
C GLY A 435 4.55 15.00 -15.21
N ALA A 436 5.07 16.16 -14.80
CA ALA A 436 4.31 17.39 -14.55
C ALA A 436 4.91 18.56 -15.35
N HIS A 437 4.09 19.55 -15.69
CA HIS A 437 4.53 20.78 -16.34
C HIS A 437 3.81 22.03 -15.80
N GLY A 438 4.54 23.14 -15.74
CA GLY A 438 4.06 24.44 -15.26
C GLY A 438 3.60 24.45 -13.80
N VAL A 439 2.91 25.53 -13.43
CA VAL A 439 2.19 25.69 -12.15
C VAL A 439 0.75 26.07 -12.46
N LEU A 440 -0.20 25.52 -11.73
CA LEU A 440 -1.61 25.84 -11.84
C LEU A 440 -1.86 27.26 -11.34
N THR A 441 -2.73 27.99 -12.04
CA THR A 441 -3.14 29.36 -11.67
C THR A 441 -4.65 29.40 -11.49
N LEU A 442 -5.11 30.02 -10.40
CA LEU A 442 -6.52 30.19 -10.04
C LEU A 442 -6.80 31.66 -9.65
N GLN A 443 -8.05 32.08 -9.69
CA GLN A 443 -8.43 33.42 -9.22
C GLN A 443 -8.48 33.45 -7.69
N ASP A 444 -7.77 34.41 -7.10
CA ASP A 444 -7.74 34.65 -5.66
C ASP A 444 -9.01 35.36 -5.15
N LYS A 445 -9.06 35.70 -3.85
CA LYS A 445 -10.19 36.43 -3.25
C LYS A 445 -10.38 37.86 -3.77
N HIS A 446 -9.40 38.41 -4.50
CA HIS A 446 -9.43 39.71 -5.16
C HIS A 446 -9.66 39.60 -6.67
N ASN A 447 -9.98 38.39 -7.16
CA ASN A 447 -10.15 38.04 -8.58
C ASN A 447 -8.87 38.28 -9.43
N GLN A 448 -7.70 38.09 -8.80
CA GLN A 448 -6.38 38.15 -9.43
C GLN A 448 -5.79 36.75 -9.62
N SER A 449 -5.01 36.59 -10.68
CA SER A 449 -4.47 35.30 -11.13
C SER A 449 -3.26 34.86 -10.30
N ALA A 450 -3.49 34.00 -9.29
CA ALA A 450 -2.48 33.52 -8.35
C ALA A 450 -2.05 32.05 -8.62
N GLU A 451 -0.74 31.79 -8.53
CA GLU A 451 -0.18 30.42 -8.64
C GLU A 451 -0.46 29.58 -7.39
N VAL A 452 -0.70 28.27 -7.59
CA VAL A 452 -1.06 27.35 -6.49
C VAL A 452 0.13 26.48 -6.08
N TYR A 453 0.61 26.68 -4.86
CA TYR A 453 1.61 25.86 -4.19
C TYR A 453 1.05 25.35 -2.86
N LEU A 454 1.40 24.13 -2.43
CA LEU A 454 1.01 23.67 -1.09
C LEU A 454 1.77 24.40 0.04
N VAL A 455 3.00 24.87 -0.24
CA VAL A 455 3.85 25.67 0.65
C VAL A 455 4.55 26.73 -0.21
N THR A 456 4.83 27.94 0.29
CA THR A 456 5.45 29.02 -0.49
C THR A 456 6.69 28.53 -1.26
N ASN A 457 6.64 28.61 -2.60
CA ASN A 457 7.68 28.16 -3.53
C ASN A 457 8.11 26.67 -3.42
N ARG A 458 7.29 25.80 -2.80
CA ARG A 458 7.49 24.34 -2.75
C ARG A 458 6.19 23.57 -2.99
N PHE A 459 6.33 22.39 -3.58
CA PHE A 459 5.22 21.52 -3.96
C PHE A 459 4.19 22.26 -4.82
N PRO A 460 4.60 22.78 -6.00
CA PRO A 460 3.70 23.40 -6.96
C PRO A 460 2.64 22.40 -7.40
N VAL A 461 1.40 22.86 -7.47
CA VAL A 461 0.33 22.12 -8.16
C VAL A 461 0.58 22.28 -9.66
N PRO A 462 0.82 21.22 -10.45
CA PRO A 462 1.15 21.36 -11.87
C PRO A 462 0.02 21.98 -12.67
N LYS A 463 0.32 22.72 -13.74
CA LYS A 463 -0.71 23.20 -14.69
C LYS A 463 -1.34 22.03 -15.44
N LEU A 464 -0.49 21.09 -15.86
CA LEU A 464 -0.89 19.85 -16.51
C LEU A 464 0.02 18.70 -16.06
N HIS A 465 -0.54 17.51 -16.17
CA HIS A 465 0.19 16.24 -16.13
C HIS A 465 0.40 15.74 -17.54
N TRP A 466 1.46 14.97 -17.76
CA TRP A 466 1.75 14.45 -19.08
C TRP A 466 2.27 13.03 -19.04
N THR A 467 1.96 12.27 -20.09
CA THR A 467 2.48 10.93 -20.34
C THR A 467 2.76 10.79 -21.83
N VAL A 468 3.99 10.47 -22.19
CA VAL A 468 4.37 10.03 -23.53
C VAL A 468 4.38 8.52 -23.54
N VAL A 469 3.61 7.93 -24.43
CA VAL A 469 3.51 6.48 -24.64
C VAL A 469 4.29 6.15 -25.91
N ARG A 470 5.20 5.18 -25.82
CA ARG A 470 6.08 4.77 -26.91
C ARG A 470 6.02 3.25 -27.10
N SER A 471 5.95 2.83 -28.36
CA SER A 471 6.22 1.46 -28.77
C SER A 471 7.16 1.48 -29.97
N GLN A 472 8.30 0.78 -29.86
CA GLN A 472 9.36 0.75 -30.88
C GLN A 472 9.87 2.17 -31.29
N ASP A 473 9.70 2.56 -32.55
CA ASP A 473 10.05 3.88 -33.10
C ASP A 473 8.84 4.83 -33.23
N LYS A 474 7.69 4.49 -32.66
CA LYS A 474 6.51 5.35 -32.60
C LYS A 474 6.26 5.88 -31.19
N ALA A 475 5.86 7.14 -31.07
CA ALA A 475 5.49 7.73 -29.79
C ALA A 475 4.39 8.79 -29.92
N THR A 476 3.58 8.90 -28.87
CA THR A 476 2.47 9.85 -28.76
C THR A 476 2.54 10.52 -27.39
N ALA A 477 2.46 11.85 -27.35
CA ALA A 477 2.46 12.61 -26.11
C ALA A 477 1.02 13.00 -25.72
N ILE A 478 0.62 12.76 -24.48
CA ILE A 478 -0.69 13.12 -23.96
C ILE A 478 -0.50 14.08 -22.78
N ALA A 479 -1.15 15.24 -22.83
CA ALA A 479 -1.25 16.21 -21.75
C ALA A 479 -2.68 16.21 -21.19
N ILE A 480 -2.82 16.25 -19.87
CA ILE A 480 -4.11 16.33 -19.16
C ILE A 480 -4.06 17.49 -18.18
N PHE A 481 -4.94 18.47 -18.37
CA PHE A 481 -4.92 19.71 -17.60
C PHE A 481 -5.47 19.53 -16.18
N ASN A 482 -4.71 20.01 -15.20
CA ASN A 482 -5.02 19.93 -13.76
C ASN A 482 -6.02 21.00 -13.29
N LYS A 483 -6.73 21.61 -14.24
CA LYS A 483 -7.80 22.59 -14.04
C LYS A 483 -9.07 22.06 -14.69
N PRO A 484 -10.05 21.56 -13.91
CA PRO A 484 -11.36 21.25 -14.45
C PRO A 484 -12.10 22.55 -14.80
N GLN A 485 -13.05 22.46 -15.73
CA GLN A 485 -13.88 23.58 -16.20
C GLN A 485 -13.07 24.71 -16.85
N LEU A 486 -12.09 24.37 -17.72
CA LEU A 486 -11.50 25.34 -18.65
C LEU A 486 -12.59 25.97 -19.51
N THR A 487 -12.55 27.30 -19.67
CA THR A 487 -13.36 27.99 -20.68
C THR A 487 -12.80 27.74 -22.08
N GLU A 488 -13.58 28.02 -23.11
CA GLU A 488 -13.14 27.92 -24.51
C GLU A 488 -11.86 28.74 -24.78
N GLN A 489 -11.87 30.01 -24.39
CA GLN A 489 -10.71 30.89 -24.45
C GLN A 489 -9.50 30.37 -23.66
N GLU A 490 -9.71 29.65 -22.55
CA GLU A 490 -8.62 28.98 -21.83
C GLU A 490 -8.11 27.74 -22.57
N ARG A 491 -8.98 26.96 -23.25
CA ARG A 491 -8.54 25.85 -24.11
C ARG A 491 -7.66 26.37 -25.24
N GLU A 492 -8.11 27.39 -25.98
CA GLU A 492 -7.36 28.03 -27.06
C GLU A 492 -6.01 28.56 -26.57
N LYS A 493 -6.00 29.31 -25.47
CA LYS A 493 -4.78 29.86 -24.85
C LYS A 493 -3.83 28.77 -24.31
N TYR A 494 -4.33 27.57 -24.03
CA TYR A 494 -3.55 26.46 -23.48
C TYR A 494 -3.21 25.37 -24.52
N ALA A 495 -3.79 25.42 -25.72
CA ALA A 495 -3.42 24.57 -26.83
C ALA A 495 -2.02 24.96 -27.32
N PHE A 496 -1.03 24.11 -27.02
CA PHE A 496 0.37 24.30 -27.41
C PHE A 496 0.84 23.31 -28.50
N CYS A 497 -0.09 22.50 -29.01
CA CYS A 497 0.10 21.60 -30.13
C CYS A 497 -1.22 21.43 -30.89
N THR A 498 -1.16 20.92 -32.12
CA THR A 498 -2.35 20.44 -32.82
C THR A 498 -2.83 19.14 -32.17
N SER A 499 -4.10 19.08 -31.72
CA SER A 499 -4.63 17.87 -31.09
C SER A 499 -4.82 16.74 -32.10
N VAL A 500 -4.17 15.61 -31.87
CA VAL A 500 -4.31 14.37 -32.67
C VAL A 500 -5.10 13.28 -31.95
N CYS A 501 -5.83 13.60 -30.86
CA CYS A 501 -6.54 12.60 -30.04
C CYS A 501 -7.49 11.69 -30.84
N GLU A 502 -8.21 12.25 -31.81
CA GLU A 502 -9.13 11.53 -32.71
C GLU A 502 -8.41 10.48 -33.58
N GLN A 503 -7.13 10.70 -33.91
CA GLN A 503 -6.35 9.84 -34.81
C GLN A 503 -5.74 8.61 -34.10
N ILE A 504 -5.78 8.57 -32.76
CA ILE A 504 -5.06 7.59 -31.95
C ILE A 504 -6.03 6.48 -31.52
N SER A 505 -6.00 5.35 -32.23
CA SER A 505 -7.00 4.27 -32.14
C SER A 505 -6.92 3.46 -30.84
N TRP A 506 -5.80 3.50 -30.12
CA TRP A 506 -5.66 2.81 -28.83
C TRP A 506 -6.26 3.58 -27.63
N LEU A 507 -6.69 4.84 -27.80
CA LEU A 507 -7.33 5.67 -26.76
C LEU A 507 -8.83 5.31 -26.56
N LYS A 508 -9.15 4.02 -26.45
CA LYS A 508 -10.52 3.49 -26.40
C LYS A 508 -11.37 4.15 -25.31
N LYS A 509 -10.86 4.23 -24.08
CA LYS A 509 -11.53 4.84 -22.92
C LYS A 509 -11.59 6.35 -22.98
N LEU A 510 -10.64 7.00 -23.66
CA LEU A 510 -10.70 8.44 -23.92
C LEU A 510 -11.59 8.82 -25.12
N HIS A 511 -11.87 7.89 -26.04
CA HIS A 511 -12.87 8.03 -27.11
C HIS A 511 -14.30 7.72 -26.64
N GLU A 512 -14.51 6.90 -25.59
CA GLU A 512 -15.82 6.63 -25.01
C GLU A 512 -16.57 7.94 -24.66
N ALA A 513 -17.61 8.25 -25.45
CA ALA A 513 -18.42 9.48 -25.37
C ALA A 513 -17.59 10.80 -25.42
N ASP A 514 -16.55 10.85 -26.26
CA ASP A 514 -15.66 12.01 -26.44
C ASP A 514 -15.03 12.51 -25.13
N ALA A 515 -14.76 11.58 -24.20
CA ALA A 515 -14.21 11.88 -22.88
C ALA A 515 -12.98 12.80 -22.93
N TRP A 516 -12.10 12.63 -23.93
CA TRP A 516 -10.93 13.50 -24.17
C TRP A 516 -11.25 15.00 -24.26
N GLN A 517 -12.43 15.37 -24.79
CA GLN A 517 -12.90 16.75 -24.88
C GLN A 517 -13.47 17.29 -23.56
N ASN A 518 -13.87 16.42 -22.63
CA ASN A 518 -14.61 16.80 -21.43
C ASN A 518 -13.73 17.56 -20.42
N VAL A 519 -13.85 18.89 -20.44
CA VAL A 519 -13.13 19.79 -19.53
C VAL A 519 -13.44 19.57 -18.04
N ARG A 520 -14.48 18.83 -17.66
CA ARG A 520 -14.79 18.51 -16.25
C ARG A 520 -13.96 17.35 -15.71
N ASP A 521 -13.54 16.44 -16.58
CA ASP A 521 -12.85 15.19 -16.24
C ASP A 521 -11.31 15.33 -16.39
N GLY A 522 -10.85 16.55 -16.69
CA GLY A 522 -9.48 16.90 -17.06
C GLY A 522 -9.32 16.94 -18.58
N TYR A 523 -9.33 18.15 -19.18
CA TYR A 523 -9.18 18.31 -20.63
C TYR A 523 -7.91 17.64 -21.15
N VAL A 524 -8.01 16.91 -22.27
CA VAL A 524 -6.91 16.15 -22.86
C VAL A 524 -6.45 16.80 -24.16
N LEU A 525 -5.13 16.88 -24.33
CA LEU A 525 -4.46 17.33 -25.55
C LEU A 525 -3.41 16.30 -25.95
N CYS A 526 -3.60 15.65 -27.10
CA CYS A 526 -2.69 14.63 -27.63
C CYS A 526 -1.84 15.26 -28.75
N CYS A 527 -0.52 15.08 -28.70
CA CYS A 527 0.44 15.77 -29.55
C CYS A 527 1.44 14.79 -30.18
N GLU A 528 2.01 15.18 -31.32
CA GLU A 528 3.32 14.70 -31.71
C GLU A 528 4.40 15.13 -30.69
N VAL A 529 5.35 14.24 -30.40
CA VAL A 529 6.44 14.48 -29.45
C VAL A 529 7.27 15.73 -29.78
N GLU A 530 7.51 15.96 -31.08
CA GLU A 530 8.40 17.03 -31.56
C GLU A 530 7.79 18.43 -31.41
N GLU A 531 6.45 18.52 -31.34
CA GLU A 531 5.72 19.73 -30.98
C GLU A 531 5.54 19.84 -29.45
N PHE A 532 5.16 18.75 -28.78
CA PHE A 532 4.99 18.70 -27.33
C PHE A 532 6.20 19.23 -26.55
N ARG A 533 7.42 18.79 -26.93
CA ARG A 533 8.69 19.22 -26.30
C ARG A 533 9.05 20.70 -26.55
N ARG A 534 8.33 21.41 -27.43
CA ARG A 534 8.47 22.87 -27.59
C ARG A 534 8.02 23.60 -26.33
N THR A 535 7.04 23.04 -25.62
CA THR A 535 6.47 23.59 -24.38
C THR A 535 6.97 22.84 -23.13
N VAL A 536 6.85 21.51 -23.12
CA VAL A 536 7.19 20.69 -21.94
C VAL A 536 8.69 20.40 -21.91
N LYS A 537 9.45 21.26 -21.22
CA LYS A 537 10.92 21.15 -21.06
C LYS A 537 11.34 20.14 -19.99
N GLU A 538 10.40 19.67 -19.19
CA GLU A 538 10.59 18.59 -18.23
C GLU A 538 10.66 17.21 -18.89
N MET A 539 10.27 17.08 -20.16
CA MET A 539 10.40 15.84 -20.93
C MET A 539 11.87 15.59 -21.33
N PRO A 540 12.42 14.39 -21.12
CA PRO A 540 13.77 14.06 -21.58
C PRO A 540 13.81 13.90 -23.11
N PRO A 541 14.94 14.21 -23.77
CA PRO A 541 15.10 13.98 -25.20
C PRO A 541 15.14 12.48 -25.50
N ILE A 542 14.06 11.98 -26.10
CA ILE A 542 13.97 10.62 -26.66
C ILE A 542 14.45 10.62 -28.11
N ALA A 543 15.09 9.52 -28.53
CA ALA A 543 15.74 9.41 -29.84
C ALA A 543 15.21 8.19 -30.62
N GLY A 544 15.23 8.29 -31.94
CA GLY A 544 14.75 7.21 -32.83
C GLY A 544 13.23 7.13 -32.94
N ILE A 545 12.50 8.23 -32.70
CA ILE A 545 11.08 8.35 -33.04
C ILE A 545 10.96 8.71 -34.54
N LYS A 546 10.10 8.00 -35.27
CA LYS A 546 9.85 8.16 -36.71
C LYS A 546 8.38 8.47 -37.04
N GLY A 547 7.47 8.43 -36.06
CA GLY A 547 6.06 8.76 -36.28
C GLY A 547 5.21 8.68 -35.01
N LEU A 548 3.93 9.05 -35.15
CA LEU A 548 2.92 8.98 -34.11
C LEU A 548 2.58 7.52 -33.76
N PHE A 549 2.30 7.24 -32.49
CA PHE A 549 1.77 5.96 -32.04
C PHE A 549 0.24 6.01 -31.98
N VAL A 550 -0.38 5.52 -33.06
CA VAL A 550 -1.84 5.46 -33.30
C VAL A 550 -2.40 4.06 -33.07
#